data_AF-A0A6N4XD50-F1
#
_entry.id   AF-A0A6N4XD50-F1
#
_cell.length_a   1.000
_cell.length_b   1.000
_cell.length_c   1.000
_cell.angle_alpha   90.00
_cell.angle_beta   90.00
_cell.angle_gamma   90.00
#
_symmetry.space_group_name_H-M   'P 1'
#
loop_
_entity.id
_entity.type
_entity.pdbx_description
1 polymer ?
#
loop_
_entity_poly.entity_id
_entity_poly.type
_entity_poly.pdbx_seq_one_letter_code
_entity_poly.pdbx_strand_id
1 'polypeptide(L)'
;MKGKAENLNSRRKKLTNIIMKALLRAFIVVIIIIGGVLIIVVGNKPFPEPECLVCGSNLIKVLGIAEIVLGLGALAIQGNLMEKQRNF
;
A
#
# COMPACT_ATOMS: atom_id res chain seq x y z
N MET A 1 20.06 11.77 -39.74
CA MET A 1 19.08 10.75 -39.31
C MET A 1 19.14 10.39 -37.81
N LYS A 2 20.26 10.59 -37.08
CA LYS A 2 20.37 10.27 -35.64
C LYS A 2 19.32 10.94 -34.72
N GLY A 3 19.02 12.23 -34.93
CA GLY A 3 18.09 12.96 -34.06
C GLY A 3 16.63 12.47 -34.05
N LYS A 4 16.16 11.78 -35.10
CA LYS A 4 14.79 11.24 -35.15
C LYS A 4 14.64 10.00 -34.25
N ALA A 5 15.70 9.19 -34.14
CA ALA A 5 15.72 8.00 -33.28
C ALA A 5 15.76 8.37 -31.79
N GLU A 6 16.50 9.43 -31.43
CA GLU A 6 16.58 9.92 -30.05
C GLU A 6 15.25 10.49 -29.54
N ASN A 7 14.51 11.22 -30.40
CA ASN A 7 13.19 11.73 -30.04
C ASN A 7 12.16 10.60 -29.78
N LEU A 8 12.21 9.53 -30.60
CA LEU A 8 11.35 8.36 -30.45
C LEU A 8 11.63 7.59 -29.15
N ASN A 9 12.90 7.44 -28.75
CA ASN A 9 13.25 6.78 -27.49
C ASN A 9 12.81 7.62 -26.28
N SER A 10 12.97 8.95 -26.34
CA SER A 10 12.48 9.86 -25.30
C SER A 10 10.97 9.80 -25.13
N ARG A 11 10.20 9.80 -26.24
CA ARG A 11 8.73 9.62 -26.18
C ARG A 11 8.34 8.23 -25.66
N ARG A 12 9.06 7.17 -26.06
CA ARG A 12 8.83 5.81 -25.58
C ARG A 12 9.04 5.72 -24.06
N LYS A 13 10.13 6.29 -23.52
CA LYS A 13 10.41 6.37 -22.07
C LYS A 13 9.34 7.14 -21.31
N LYS A 14 8.85 8.24 -21.87
CA LYS A 14 7.77 9.02 -21.26
C LYS A 14 6.46 8.21 -21.21
N LEU A 15 6.16 7.48 -22.27
CA LEU A 15 4.99 6.61 -22.35
C LEU A 15 5.07 5.45 -21.35
N THR A 16 6.20 4.74 -21.25
CA THR A 16 6.36 3.65 -20.26
C THR A 16 6.27 4.14 -18.82
N ASN A 17 6.76 5.35 -18.50
CA ASN A 17 6.59 5.92 -17.15
C ASN A 17 5.11 6.17 -16.82
N ILE A 18 4.33 6.68 -17.77
CA ILE A 18 2.89 6.91 -17.59
C ILE A 18 2.16 5.58 -17.37
N ILE A 19 2.45 4.59 -18.22
CA ILE A 19 1.86 3.25 -18.13
C ILE A 19 2.23 2.60 -16.80
N MET A 20 3.50 2.64 -16.40
CA MET A 20 3.98 2.07 -15.16
C MET A 20 3.32 2.73 -13.94
N LYS A 21 3.19 4.06 -13.94
CA LYS A 21 2.49 4.78 -12.86
C LYS A 21 1.01 4.40 -12.76
N ALA A 22 0.35 4.17 -13.90
CA ALA A 22 -1.04 3.70 -13.94
C ALA A 22 -1.17 2.25 -13.44
N LEU A 23 -0.26 1.37 -13.86
CA LEU A 23 -0.21 -0.03 -13.41
C LEU A 23 0.04 -0.14 -11.91
N LEU A 24 0.96 0.66 -11.35
CA LEU A 24 1.18 0.70 -9.90
C LEU A 24 -0.07 1.14 -9.14
N ARG A 25 -0.78 2.18 -9.63
CA ARG A 25 -2.04 2.62 -9.01
C ARG A 25 -3.10 1.53 -9.04
N ALA A 26 -3.28 0.87 -10.19
CA ALA A 26 -4.24 -0.23 -10.32
C ALA A 26 -3.90 -1.40 -9.39
N PHE A 27 -2.62 -1.77 -9.29
CA PHE A 27 -2.16 -2.87 -8.44
C PHE A 27 -2.45 -2.61 -6.95
N ILE A 28 -2.18 -1.39 -6.46
CA ILE A 28 -2.48 -1.02 -5.08
C ILE A 28 -3.99 -1.12 -4.79
N VAL A 29 -4.83 -0.64 -5.70
CA VAL A 29 -6.29 -0.72 -5.55
C VAL A 29 -6.75 -2.17 -5.47
N VAL A 30 -6.21 -3.05 -6.31
CA VAL A 30 -6.54 -4.49 -6.31
C VAL A 30 -6.14 -5.13 -4.98
N ILE A 31 -4.96 -4.84 -4.44
CA ILE A 31 -4.52 -5.38 -3.14
C ILE A 31 -5.45 -4.96 -2.00
N ILE A 32 -5.87 -3.69 -1.98
CA ILE A 32 -6.77 -3.18 -0.94
C ILE A 32 -8.13 -3.91 -0.99
N ILE A 33 -8.68 -4.09 -2.20
CA ILE A 33 -9.96 -4.80 -2.39
C ILE A 33 -9.82 -6.25 -1.94
N ILE A 34 -8.77 -6.96 -2.36
CA ILE A 34 -8.54 -8.36 -1.98
C ILE A 34 -8.37 -8.49 -0.46
N GLY A 35 -7.58 -7.61 0.16
CA GLY A 35 -7.38 -7.59 1.61
C GLY A 35 -8.68 -7.37 2.38
N GLY A 36 -9.49 -6.39 1.97
CA GLY A 36 -10.79 -6.11 2.58
C GLY A 36 -11.77 -7.28 2.43
N VAL A 37 -11.85 -7.86 1.24
CA VAL A 37 -12.71 -9.03 0.98
C VAL A 37 -12.26 -10.24 1.80
N LEU A 38 -10.96 -10.51 1.89
CA LEU A 38 -10.43 -11.62 2.70
C LEU A 38 -10.78 -11.48 4.18
N ILE A 39 -10.69 -10.29 4.75
CA ILE A 39 -11.06 -10.05 6.15
C ILE A 39 -12.54 -10.34 6.37
N ILE A 40 -13.42 -9.91 5.45
CA ILE A 40 -14.86 -10.13 5.54
C ILE A 40 -15.20 -11.62 5.39
N VAL A 41 -14.60 -12.30 4.41
CA VAL A 41 -14.88 -13.71 4.11
C VAL A 41 -14.31 -14.65 5.16
N VAL A 42 -13.09 -14.41 5.68
CA VAL A 42 -12.54 -15.17 6.81
C VAL A 42 -13.28 -14.81 8.10
N GLY A 43 -13.78 -13.58 8.19
CA GLY A 43 -14.65 -13.08 9.24
C GLY A 43 -16.10 -13.55 9.17
N ASN A 44 -16.47 -14.55 8.34
CA ASN A 44 -17.82 -15.16 8.32
C ASN A 44 -18.17 -15.97 9.60
N LYS A 45 -17.60 -15.62 10.74
CA LYS A 45 -18.30 -15.75 12.02
C LYS A 45 -19.06 -14.45 12.20
N PRO A 46 -20.40 -14.49 12.39
CA PRO A 46 -21.16 -13.27 12.63
C PRO A 46 -20.41 -12.51 13.73
N PHE A 47 -20.03 -11.25 13.47
CA PHE A 47 -19.55 -10.36 14.51
C PHE A 47 -20.64 -10.39 15.58
N PRO A 48 -20.47 -11.13 16.68
CA PRO A 48 -21.42 -11.07 17.75
C PRO A 48 -21.29 -9.64 18.31
N GLU A 49 -22.33 -9.19 19.00
CA GLU A 49 -22.22 -8.09 19.96
C GLU A 49 -20.88 -8.15 20.73
N PRO A 50 -20.35 -7.02 21.22
CA PRO A 50 -19.12 -6.99 22.01
C PRO A 50 -19.31 -7.66 23.38
N GLU A 51 -19.72 -8.92 23.41
CA GLU A 51 -19.48 -9.84 24.50
C GLU A 51 -18.00 -10.17 24.50
N CYS A 52 -17.22 -9.27 25.10
CA CYS A 52 -15.90 -9.52 25.69
C CYS A 52 -15.05 -10.60 25.00
N LEU A 53 -14.89 -10.55 23.67
CA LEU A 53 -14.07 -11.51 22.93
C LEU A 53 -12.59 -11.44 23.35
N VAL A 54 -12.24 -10.38 24.08
CA VAL A 54 -11.23 -10.38 25.14
C VAL A 54 -11.71 -9.53 26.33
N CYS A 55 -12.28 -10.18 27.34
CA CYS A 55 -12.20 -9.65 28.69
C CYS A 55 -10.71 -9.67 29.09
N GLY A 56 -9.97 -8.59 28.82
CA GLY A 56 -8.55 -8.51 29.13
C GLY A 56 -7.82 -7.44 28.32
N SER A 57 -7.15 -6.52 29.01
CA SER A 57 -6.32 -5.43 28.47
C SER A 57 -5.28 -5.83 27.41
N ASN A 58 -5.10 -7.13 27.16
CA ASN A 58 -4.18 -7.70 26.19
C ASN A 58 -4.62 -7.53 24.73
N LEU A 59 -5.92 -7.54 24.39
CA LEU A 59 -6.33 -7.34 22.98
C LEU A 59 -6.22 -5.88 22.54
N ILE A 60 -6.65 -4.95 23.39
CA ILE A 60 -6.42 -3.51 23.19
C ILE A 60 -4.92 -3.23 23.07
N LYS A 61 -4.09 -3.90 23.88
CA LYS A 61 -2.63 -3.79 23.76
C LYS A 61 -2.12 -4.33 22.43
N VAL A 62 -2.56 -5.51 21.99
CA VAL A 62 -2.10 -6.10 20.72
C VAL A 62 -2.58 -5.27 19.53
N LEU A 63 -3.83 -4.82 19.52
CA LEU A 63 -4.37 -3.97 18.47
C LEU A 63 -3.69 -2.59 18.45
N GLY A 64 -3.44 -2.01 19.62
CA GLY A 64 -2.70 -0.74 19.76
C GLY A 64 -1.22 -0.87 19.36
N ILE A 65 -0.55 -1.98 19.69
CA ILE A 65 0.82 -2.25 19.25
C ILE A 65 0.85 -2.46 17.73
N ALA A 66 -0.09 -3.21 17.18
CA ALA A 66 -0.20 -3.41 15.74
C ALA A 66 -0.36 -2.08 15.02
N GLU A 67 -1.18 -1.17 15.54
CA GLU A 67 -1.40 0.15 14.96
C GLU A 67 -0.16 1.06 15.05
N ILE A 68 0.56 1.03 16.17
CA ILE A 68 1.83 1.74 16.32
C ILE A 68 2.89 1.20 15.36
N VAL A 69 2.99 -0.13 15.21
CA VAL A 69 3.97 -0.76 14.30
C VAL A 69 3.62 -0.48 12.84
N LEU A 70 2.34 -0.59 12.45
CA LEU A 70 1.87 -0.22 11.11
C LEU A 70 2.10 1.27 10.82
N GLY A 71 1.82 2.14 11.78
CA GLY A 71 2.03 3.58 11.68
C GLY A 71 3.51 3.96 11.54
N LEU A 72 4.37 3.44 12.41
CA LEU A 72 5.82 3.65 12.35
C LEU A 72 6.44 3.06 11.08
N GLY A 73 6.02 1.86 10.68
CA GLY A 73 6.47 1.20 9.46
C GLY A 73 6.13 2.04 8.21
N ALA A 74 4.90 2.54 8.12
CA ALA A 74 4.49 3.42 7.04
C ALA A 74 5.25 4.75 7.01
N LEU A 75 5.55 5.32 8.19
CA LEU A 75 6.33 6.55 8.30
C LEU A 75 7.78 6.35 7.85
N ALA A 76 8.42 5.24 8.27
CA ALA A 76 9.78 4.90 7.86
C ALA A 76 9.90 4.67 6.34
N ILE A 77 8.92 3.98 5.74
CA ILE A 77 8.90 3.73 4.29
C ILE A 77 8.71 5.05 3.52
N GLN A 78 7.80 5.92 3.97
CA GLN A 78 7.58 7.22 3.33
C GLN A 78 8.79 8.16 3.46
N GLY A 79 9.43 8.20 4.63
CA GLY A 79 10.65 8.98 4.84
C GLY A 79 11.79 8.56 3.91
N ASN A 80 11.99 7.25 3.75
CA ASN A 80 13.05 6.71 2.89
C ASN A 80 12.77 6.96 1.39
N LEU A 81 11.50 6.88 0.98
CA LEU A 81 11.10 7.20 -0.40
C LEU A 81 11.17 8.71 -0.69
N MET A 82 10.84 9.56 0.28
CA MET A 82 10.98 11.02 0.15
C MET A 82 12.45 11.44 0.05
N GLU A 83 13.33 10.86 0.86
CA GLU A 83 14.76 11.14 0.80
C GLU A 83 15.37 10.71 -0.55
N LYS A 84 14.95 9.55 -1.06
CA LYS A 84 15.37 9.05 -2.37
C LYS A 84 14.85 9.87 -3.55
N GLN A 85 13.72 10.55 -3.41
CA GLN A 85 13.22 11.52 -4.41
C GLN A 85 13.91 12.89 -4.31
N ARG A 86 14.56 13.22 -3.18
CA ARG A 86 15.25 14.50 -2.96
C ARG A 86 16.73 14.46 -3.36
N ASN A 87 17.33 13.28 -3.39
CA ASN A 87 18.73 13.05 -3.79
C ASN A 87 18.87 12.66 -5.28
N PHE A 88 17.81 12.86 -6.08
CA PHE A 88 17.78 12.65 -7.53
C PHE A 88 17.39 13.95 -8.22
#